data_AF-B2IZY1-F1
#
_entry.id   AF-B2IZY1-F1
#
_cell.length_a   1.000
_cell.length_b   1.000
_cell.length_c   1.000
_cell.angle_alpha   90.00
_cell.angle_beta   90.00
_cell.angle_gamma   90.00
#
_symmetry.space_group_name_H-M   'P 1'
#
loop_
_entity.id
_entity.type
_entity.pdbx_description
1 polymer ?
#
loop_
_entity_poly.entity_id
_entity_poly.type
_entity_poly.pdbx_seq_one_letter_code
_entity_poly.pdbx_strand_id
1 'polypeptide(L)'
;MNIIEQTSTRLKLQGHDEQWLWGVLFGIPFVTVGLGIAIVTGNVTTLKCQRIKPAQMSCQQTTVGLLRTQTTLIPGKLTAAYVKTTHGTGVVLHTSNIHEVKLVNYGVTVSEKHRQIADKINAFIHNPQQPGLEIQQDDRWAGFFNGVVFFLPGIGVILQSLTIPMQILCDFDKISGQMTLEKRYQLFGTFTTQKELTSVQQAQVIHIPIKTRIPWYLVQLELISAKPISLSAPTRSRQQCQIIVNTINQFLYLKGK
;
A
#
# COMPACT_ATOMS: atom_id res chain seq x y z
N MET A 1 -18.10 11.86 -19.38
CA MET A 1 -18.38 11.17 -20.66
C MET A 1 -18.99 12.19 -21.58
N ASN A 2 -18.40 12.40 -22.75
CA ASN A 2 -18.75 13.45 -23.70
C ASN A 2 -19.08 12.82 -25.05
N ILE A 3 -19.95 13.49 -25.82
CA ILE A 3 -20.26 13.13 -27.20
C ILE A 3 -19.22 13.81 -28.10
N ILE A 4 -18.48 13.03 -28.88
CA ILE A 4 -17.47 13.58 -29.82
C ILE A 4 -18.07 13.73 -31.22
N GLU A 5 -18.92 12.79 -31.63
CA GLU A 5 -19.51 12.76 -32.96
C GLU A 5 -20.96 12.27 -32.84
N GLN A 6 -21.89 12.98 -33.45
CA GLN A 6 -23.29 12.60 -33.49
C GLN A 6 -23.87 12.91 -34.87
N THR A 7 -24.08 11.86 -35.65
CA THR A 7 -24.75 11.91 -36.95
C THR A 7 -25.89 10.89 -36.97
N SER A 8 -26.64 10.83 -38.08
CA SER A 8 -27.70 9.82 -38.25
C SER A 8 -27.15 8.39 -38.31
N THR A 9 -25.89 8.22 -38.74
CA THR A 9 -25.24 6.93 -38.98
C THR A 9 -24.16 6.57 -37.96
N ARG A 10 -23.59 7.55 -37.24
CA ARG A 10 -22.52 7.31 -36.27
C ARG A 10 -22.70 8.10 -34.98
N LEU A 11 -22.43 7.46 -33.85
CA LEU A 11 -22.38 8.11 -32.53
C LEU A 11 -21.09 7.71 -31.83
N LYS A 12 -20.21 8.68 -31.54
CA LYS A 12 -19.00 8.46 -30.74
C LYS A 12 -19.08 9.15 -29.39
N LEU A 13 -18.75 8.40 -28.36
CA LEU A 13 -18.65 8.87 -26.98
C LEU A 13 -17.24 8.63 -26.46
N GLN A 14 -16.74 9.57 -25.64
CA GLN A 14 -15.45 9.43 -24.97
C GLN A 14 -15.54 9.90 -23.52
N GLY A 15 -15.05 9.05 -22.63
CA GLY A 15 -14.91 9.31 -21.22
C GLY A 15 -13.45 9.23 -20.82
N HIS A 16 -13.03 10.15 -19.97
CA HIS A 16 -11.78 10.05 -19.24
C HIS A 16 -12.11 9.73 -17.79
N ASP A 17 -11.32 8.86 -17.19
CA ASP A 17 -11.39 8.54 -15.78
C ASP A 17 -10.05 8.90 -15.14
N GLU A 18 -10.07 9.80 -14.16
CA GLU A 18 -8.87 10.21 -13.41
C GLU A 18 -8.75 9.45 -12.08
N GLN A 19 -9.69 8.54 -11.76
CA GLN A 19 -9.66 7.78 -10.51
C GLN A 19 -8.42 6.91 -10.38
N TRP A 20 -7.86 6.42 -11.52
CA TRP A 20 -6.59 5.69 -11.51
C TRP A 20 -5.45 6.54 -10.93
N LEU A 21 -5.41 7.83 -11.27
CA LEU A 21 -4.35 8.75 -10.84
C LEU A 21 -4.44 8.97 -9.33
N TRP A 22 -5.66 9.19 -8.82
CA TRP A 22 -5.90 9.37 -7.39
C TRP A 22 -5.44 8.16 -6.59
N GLY A 23 -5.79 6.95 -7.03
CA GLY A 23 -5.38 5.76 -6.31
C GLY A 23 -3.86 5.52 -6.33
N VAL A 24 -3.16 5.86 -7.42
CA VAL A 24 -1.69 5.85 -7.45
C VAL A 24 -1.11 6.90 -6.49
N LEU A 25 -1.62 8.13 -6.53
CA LEU A 25 -1.16 9.23 -5.65
C LEU A 25 -1.39 8.93 -4.17
N PHE A 26 -2.50 8.29 -3.81
CA PHE A 26 -2.79 7.89 -2.44
C PHE A 26 -2.02 6.64 -2.01
N GLY A 27 -1.72 5.71 -2.93
CA GLY A 27 -0.99 4.49 -2.60
C GLY A 27 0.52 4.71 -2.38
N ILE A 28 1.14 5.61 -3.13
CA ILE A 28 2.60 5.87 -3.06
C ILE A 28 3.07 6.19 -1.63
N PRO A 29 2.45 7.12 -0.87
CA PRO A 29 2.84 7.42 0.50
C PRO A 29 2.84 6.20 1.43
N PHE A 30 1.89 5.28 1.27
CA PHE A 30 1.84 4.06 2.10
C PHE A 30 2.99 3.11 1.77
N VAL A 31 3.32 2.97 0.49
CA VAL A 31 4.46 2.15 0.04
C VAL A 31 5.77 2.75 0.55
N THR A 32 5.96 4.06 0.42
CA THR A 32 7.19 4.73 0.85
C THR A 32 7.35 4.70 2.36
N VAL A 33 6.28 4.93 3.13
CA VAL A 33 6.30 4.83 4.60
C VAL A 33 6.57 3.39 5.04
N GLY A 34 5.90 2.40 4.46
CA GLY A 34 6.11 0.99 4.78
C GLY A 34 7.55 0.54 4.52
N LEU A 35 8.11 0.93 3.38
CA LEU A 35 9.50 0.66 3.05
C LEU A 35 10.47 1.39 4.00
N GLY A 36 10.18 2.66 4.31
CA GLY A 36 10.97 3.44 5.26
C GLY A 36 11.00 2.82 6.65
N ILE A 37 9.86 2.36 7.16
CA ILE A 37 9.77 1.64 8.44
C ILE A 37 10.62 0.38 8.40
N ALA A 38 10.47 -0.45 7.34
CA ALA A 38 11.25 -1.68 7.20
C ALA A 38 12.76 -1.42 7.21
N ILE A 39 13.21 -0.36 6.51
CA ILE A 39 14.62 0.01 6.43
C ILE A 39 15.16 0.53 7.78
N VAL A 40 14.40 1.38 8.47
CA VAL A 40 14.86 2.02 9.72
C VAL A 40 14.85 1.05 10.90
N THR A 41 13.89 0.12 10.93
CA THR A 41 13.71 -0.80 12.06
C THR A 41 14.37 -2.16 11.86
N GLY A 42 14.68 -2.53 10.61
CA GLY A 42 15.33 -3.80 10.26
C GLY A 42 16.83 -3.80 10.51
N ASN A 43 17.25 -3.80 11.77
CA ASN A 43 18.65 -3.75 12.17
C ASN A 43 19.09 -5.03 12.88
N VAL A 44 20.39 -5.28 12.87
CA VAL A 44 21.07 -6.29 13.70
C VAL A 44 21.89 -5.55 14.74
N THR A 45 21.59 -5.76 16.02
CA THR A 45 22.34 -5.15 17.12
C THR A 45 23.20 -6.20 17.80
N THR A 46 24.49 -5.92 17.91
CA THR A 46 25.47 -6.81 18.56
C THR A 46 26.11 -6.09 19.74
N LEU A 47 25.96 -6.64 20.95
CA LEU A 47 26.72 -6.23 22.12
C LEU A 47 27.95 -7.12 22.22
N LYS A 48 29.14 -6.53 22.23
CA LYS A 48 30.39 -7.22 22.55
C LYS A 48 31.00 -6.60 23.79
N CYS A 49 31.22 -7.40 24.83
CA CYS A 49 31.92 -7.00 26.04
C CYS A 49 33.16 -7.87 26.22
N GLN A 50 34.28 -7.24 26.59
CA GLN A 50 35.54 -7.92 26.88
C GLN A 50 36.06 -7.46 28.25
N ARG A 51 36.54 -8.41 29.06
CA ARG A 51 37.21 -8.09 30.32
C ARG A 51 38.67 -7.77 30.05
N ILE A 52 39.06 -6.54 30.37
CA ILE A 52 40.47 -6.11 30.33
C ILE A 52 41.16 -6.49 31.64
N LYS A 53 40.42 -6.45 32.75
CA LYS A 53 40.82 -6.92 34.09
C LYS A 53 39.58 -7.52 34.79
N PRO A 54 39.73 -8.35 35.85
CA PRO A 54 38.57 -8.92 36.56
C PRO A 54 37.54 -7.88 37.00
N ALA A 55 37.97 -6.68 37.39
CA ALA A 55 37.12 -5.58 37.82
C ALA A 55 36.74 -4.56 36.71
N GLN A 56 37.33 -4.67 35.51
CA GLN A 56 37.21 -3.69 34.43
C GLN A 56 36.83 -4.37 33.11
N MET A 57 35.68 -3.98 32.56
CA MET A 57 35.16 -4.47 31.29
C MET A 57 34.94 -3.31 30.32
N SER A 58 35.16 -3.57 29.03
CA SER A 58 34.86 -2.64 27.94
C SER A 58 33.76 -3.25 27.09
N CYS A 59 32.70 -2.48 26.85
CA CYS A 59 31.57 -2.93 26.05
C CYS A 59 31.38 -2.01 24.84
N GLN A 60 31.04 -2.63 23.72
CA GLN A 60 30.79 -1.98 22.45
C GLN A 60 29.48 -2.49 21.87
N GLN A 61 28.63 -1.57 21.44
CA GLN A 61 27.39 -1.87 20.74
C GLN A 61 27.61 -1.57 19.26
N THR A 62 27.33 -2.56 18.42
CA THR A 62 27.35 -2.42 16.96
C THR A 62 25.95 -2.62 16.43
N THR A 63 25.37 -1.59 15.84
CA THR A 63 24.08 -1.65 15.14
C THR A 63 24.34 -1.64 13.65
N VAL A 64 24.03 -2.74 12.98
CA VAL A 64 24.12 -2.90 11.53
C VAL A 64 22.72 -2.79 10.96
N GLY A 65 22.42 -1.66 10.32
CA GLY A 65 21.20 -1.47 9.54
C GLY A 65 21.44 -1.62 8.04
N LEU A 66 20.36 -1.52 7.26
CA LEU A 66 20.41 -1.57 5.79
C LEU A 66 21.20 -0.40 5.18
N LEU A 67 21.15 0.79 5.79
CA LEU A 67 21.79 2.00 5.26
C LEU A 67 23.10 2.38 5.98
N ARG A 68 23.26 1.96 7.23
CA ARG A 68 24.37 2.41 8.07
C ARG A 68 24.76 1.34 9.08
N THR A 69 26.07 1.20 9.28
CA THR A 69 26.62 0.54 10.47
C THR A 69 27.08 1.61 11.45
N GLN A 70 26.66 1.50 12.69
CA GLN A 70 27.08 2.39 13.77
C GLN A 70 27.65 1.55 14.90
N THR A 71 28.85 1.92 15.33
CA THR A 71 29.49 1.28 16.47
C THR A 71 29.73 2.31 17.56
N THR A 72 29.16 2.08 18.73
CA THR A 72 29.25 2.96 19.90
C THR A 72 29.93 2.22 21.04
N LEU A 73 30.93 2.87 21.64
CA LEU A 73 31.52 2.39 22.88
C LEU A 73 30.57 2.75 24.04
N ILE A 74 30.29 1.81 24.92
CA ILE A 74 29.44 2.04 26.09
C ILE A 74 30.29 2.68 27.18
N PRO A 75 30.01 3.93 27.59
CA PRO A 75 30.84 4.63 28.57
C PRO A 75 30.53 4.16 29.99
N GLY A 76 31.59 4.06 30.81
CA GLY A 76 31.51 3.65 32.21
C GLY A 76 31.48 2.13 32.40
N LYS A 77 31.44 1.72 33.67
CA LYS A 77 31.37 0.30 34.04
C LYS A 77 29.94 -0.18 33.95
N LEU A 78 29.70 -1.27 33.24
CA LEU A 78 28.40 -1.94 33.21
C LEU A 78 28.11 -2.54 34.59
N THR A 79 26.95 -2.21 35.16
CA THR A 79 26.56 -2.60 36.54
C THR A 79 25.34 -3.51 36.58
N ALA A 80 24.39 -3.32 35.66
CA ALA A 80 23.19 -4.16 35.57
C ALA A 80 22.59 -4.10 34.16
N ALA A 81 21.73 -5.07 33.86
CA ALA A 81 20.82 -5.04 32.72
C ALA A 81 19.40 -5.42 33.18
N TYR A 82 18.39 -4.74 32.64
CA TYR A 82 17.00 -5.02 32.95
C TYR A 82 16.09 -4.75 31.74
N VAL A 83 14.87 -5.28 31.81
CA VAL A 83 13.84 -5.04 30.79
C VAL A 83 13.00 -3.84 31.21
N LYS A 84 12.95 -2.80 30.38
CA LYS A 84 12.12 -1.61 30.59
C LYS A 84 10.89 -1.67 29.71
N THR A 85 9.71 -1.35 30.25
CA THR A 85 8.40 -1.44 29.55
C THR A 85 7.68 -0.10 29.37
N THR A 86 8.15 0.96 30.03
CA THR A 86 7.37 2.19 30.23
C THR A 86 7.11 3.02 28.96
N HIS A 87 7.86 2.81 27.88
CA HIS A 87 7.65 3.46 26.57
C HIS A 87 7.96 2.50 25.41
N GLY A 88 7.48 1.27 25.58
CA GLY A 88 7.84 0.10 24.77
C GLY A 88 8.81 -0.82 25.51
N THR A 89 9.04 -2.02 24.98
CA THR A 89 9.80 -3.07 25.66
C THR A 89 11.21 -3.25 25.09
N GLY A 90 12.24 -3.07 25.92
CA GLY A 90 13.63 -3.24 25.48
C GLY A 90 14.57 -3.55 26.65
N VAL A 91 15.73 -4.13 26.33
CA VAL A 91 16.81 -4.33 27.30
C VAL A 91 17.59 -3.02 27.44
N VAL A 92 17.70 -2.55 28.68
CA VAL A 92 18.44 -1.34 29.05
C VAL A 92 19.63 -1.73 29.92
N LEU A 93 20.76 -1.11 29.65
CA LEU A 93 22.02 -1.28 30.36
C LEU A 93 22.22 -0.12 31.32
N HIS A 94 22.58 -0.43 32.56
CA HIS A 94 22.92 0.55 33.58
C HIS A 94 24.43 0.65 33.71
N THR A 95 25.00 1.85 33.51
CA THR A 95 26.45 2.08 33.64
C THR A 95 26.76 3.05 34.77
N SER A 96 27.99 3.01 35.28
CA SER A 96 28.43 3.89 36.37
C SER A 96 28.39 5.38 36.02
N ASN A 97 28.43 5.73 34.73
CA ASN A 97 28.58 7.11 34.26
C ASN A 97 27.32 7.63 33.55
N ILE A 98 26.52 6.74 32.94
CA ILE A 98 25.27 7.07 32.26
C ILE A 98 24.18 6.18 32.82
N HIS A 99 23.06 6.80 33.21
CA HIS A 99 21.99 6.10 33.89
C HIS A 99 21.37 5.00 33.01
N GLU A 100 21.22 5.19 31.69
CA GLU A 100 20.59 4.18 30.84
C GLU A 100 21.13 4.19 29.39
N VAL A 101 21.60 3.04 28.92
CA VAL A 101 21.95 2.80 27.50
C VAL A 101 21.02 1.74 26.93
N LYS A 102 20.30 2.07 25.84
CA LYS A 102 19.35 1.15 25.20
C LYS A 102 20.08 0.16 24.32
N LEU A 103 19.96 -1.12 24.63
CA LEU A 103 20.57 -2.18 23.84
C LEU A 103 19.63 -2.69 22.73
N VAL A 104 18.34 -2.71 23.01
CA VAL A 104 17.32 -3.27 22.11
C VAL A 104 16.31 -2.18 21.77
N ASN A 105 15.92 -2.10 20.49
CA ASN A 105 14.82 -1.24 20.08
C ASN A 105 13.53 -1.66 20.76
N TYR A 106 12.78 -0.68 21.26
CA TYR A 106 11.54 -0.93 21.96
C TYR A 106 10.55 -1.69 21.07
N GLY A 107 10.29 -2.95 21.43
CA GLY A 107 9.23 -3.78 20.85
C GLY A 107 7.89 -3.55 21.55
N VAL A 108 6.81 -3.94 20.87
CA VAL A 108 5.43 -3.80 21.40
C VAL A 108 5.14 -4.83 22.50
N THR A 109 5.96 -5.87 22.66
CA THR A 109 5.70 -6.97 23.61
C THR A 109 6.98 -7.46 24.29
N VAL A 110 6.91 -7.70 25.61
CA VAL A 110 7.95 -8.44 26.35
C VAL A 110 7.94 -9.89 25.88
N SER A 111 8.97 -10.25 25.11
CA SER A 111 9.28 -11.65 24.87
C SER A 111 10.25 -12.16 25.92
N GLU A 112 10.13 -13.45 26.23
CA GLU A 112 11.06 -14.17 27.11
C GLU A 112 12.53 -13.97 26.69
N LYS A 113 12.76 -13.78 25.39
CA LYS A 113 14.08 -13.44 24.82
C LYS A 113 14.70 -12.18 25.46
N HIS A 114 13.92 -11.15 25.78
CA HIS A 114 14.43 -9.94 26.41
C HIS A 114 14.90 -10.19 27.85
N ARG A 115 14.16 -11.00 28.60
CA ARG A 115 14.54 -11.41 29.96
C ARG A 115 15.81 -12.25 29.92
N GLN A 116 15.87 -13.25 29.04
CA GLN A 116 17.05 -14.09 28.84
C GLN A 116 18.30 -13.27 28.45
N ILE A 117 18.15 -12.24 27.63
CA ILE A 117 19.26 -11.34 27.28
C ILE A 117 19.73 -10.57 28.53
N ALA A 118 18.81 -9.97 29.29
CA ALA A 118 19.17 -9.26 30.53
C ALA A 118 19.85 -10.20 31.54
N ASP A 119 19.33 -11.42 31.72
CA ASP A 119 19.90 -12.42 32.62
C ASP A 119 21.30 -12.88 32.18
N LYS A 120 21.52 -13.10 30.87
CA LYS A 120 22.85 -13.40 30.33
C LYS A 120 23.86 -12.29 30.60
N ILE A 121 23.43 -11.03 30.46
CA ILE A 121 24.29 -9.87 30.74
C ILE A 121 24.60 -9.79 32.24
N ASN A 122 23.59 -9.96 33.10
CA ASN A 122 23.78 -9.97 34.55
C ASN A 122 24.69 -11.13 34.99
N ALA A 123 24.52 -12.32 34.43
CA ALA A 123 25.41 -13.46 34.70
C ALA A 123 26.87 -13.15 34.31
N PHE A 124 27.09 -12.55 33.14
CA PHE A 124 28.43 -12.10 32.73
C PHE A 124 29.00 -11.08 33.72
N ILE A 125 28.22 -10.09 34.15
CA ILE A 125 28.67 -9.05 35.11
C ILE A 125 29.18 -9.70 36.41
N HIS A 126 28.43 -10.67 36.95
CA HIS A 126 28.74 -11.34 38.22
C HIS A 126 29.79 -12.45 38.11
N ASN A 127 30.11 -12.92 36.91
CA ASN A 127 31.15 -13.93 36.71
C ASN A 127 32.47 -13.31 36.20
N PRO A 128 33.47 -13.07 37.08
CA PRO A 128 34.74 -12.48 36.68
C PRO A 128 35.63 -13.40 35.84
N GLN A 129 35.36 -14.71 35.83
CA GLN A 129 36.14 -15.69 35.06
C GLN A 129 35.74 -15.74 33.58
N GLN A 130 34.58 -15.17 33.22
CA GLN A 130 34.15 -15.12 31.83
C GLN A 130 34.89 -13.99 31.08
N PRO A 131 35.75 -14.28 30.09
CA PRO A 131 36.61 -13.27 29.46
C PRO A 131 35.86 -12.32 28.52
N GLY A 132 34.70 -12.74 28.00
CA GLY A 132 33.88 -11.92 27.14
C GLY A 132 32.44 -12.40 27.01
N LEU A 133 31.61 -11.51 26.47
CA LEU A 133 30.19 -11.74 26.18
C LEU A 133 29.89 -11.16 24.81
N GLU A 134 29.23 -11.95 23.96
CA GLU A 134 28.69 -11.50 22.69
C GLU A 134 27.21 -11.86 22.63
N ILE A 135 26.37 -10.84 22.43
CA ILE A 135 24.93 -11.00 22.25
C ILE A 135 24.54 -10.34 20.95
N GLN A 136 24.01 -11.14 20.03
CA GLN A 136 23.48 -10.67 18.77
C GLN A 136 21.96 -10.74 18.78
N GLN A 137 21.33 -9.65 18.37
CA GLN A 137 19.90 -9.57 18.16
C GLN A 137 19.62 -9.16 16.72
N ASP A 138 18.89 -10.02 16.02
CA ASP A 138 18.43 -9.78 14.67
C ASP A 138 16.95 -9.38 14.69
N ASP A 139 16.69 -8.10 14.44
CA ASP A 139 15.34 -7.52 14.38
C ASP A 139 14.88 -7.29 12.93
N ARG A 140 15.62 -7.79 11.93
CA ARG A 140 15.31 -7.57 10.50
C ARG A 140 13.91 -8.03 10.14
N TRP A 141 13.51 -9.22 10.59
CA TRP A 141 12.17 -9.76 10.35
C TRP A 141 11.08 -8.96 11.05
N ALA A 142 11.30 -8.55 12.29
CA ALA A 142 10.35 -7.73 13.03
C ALA A 142 10.14 -6.38 12.33
N GLY A 143 11.22 -5.73 11.90
CA GLY A 143 11.15 -4.49 11.13
C GLY A 143 10.45 -4.66 9.79
N PHE A 144 10.73 -5.77 9.08
CA PHE A 144 10.04 -6.12 7.84
C PHE A 144 8.53 -6.27 8.06
N PHE A 145 8.09 -7.06 9.04
CA PHE A 145 6.67 -7.25 9.33
C PHE A 145 5.97 -5.94 9.71
N ASN A 146 6.63 -5.05 10.46
CA ASN A 146 6.09 -3.73 10.78
C ASN A 146 5.90 -2.87 9.52
N GLY A 147 6.86 -2.90 8.59
CA GLY A 147 6.75 -2.17 7.32
C GLY A 147 5.69 -2.75 6.37
N VAL A 148 5.54 -4.08 6.35
CA VAL A 148 4.58 -4.81 5.51
C VAL A 148 3.14 -4.35 5.72
N VAL A 149 2.77 -3.98 6.95
CA VAL A 149 1.42 -3.49 7.31
C VAL A 149 1.04 -2.24 6.50
N PHE A 150 1.99 -1.37 6.17
CA PHE A 150 1.73 -0.19 5.32
C PHE A 150 2.01 -0.48 3.84
N PHE A 151 3.03 -1.29 3.55
CA PHE A 151 3.46 -1.58 2.20
C PHE A 151 2.38 -2.34 1.39
N LEU A 152 1.84 -3.44 1.91
CA LEU A 152 0.90 -4.28 1.15
C LEU A 152 -0.40 -3.56 0.78
N PRO A 153 -1.08 -2.84 1.70
CA PRO A 153 -2.25 -2.05 1.33
C PRO A 153 -1.94 -0.99 0.27
N GLY A 154 -0.80 -0.29 0.40
CA GLY A 154 -0.37 0.70 -0.59
C GLY A 154 -0.21 0.11 -1.99
N ILE A 155 0.46 -1.03 -2.11
CA ILE A 155 0.58 -1.77 -3.37
C ILE A 155 -0.79 -2.22 -3.88
N GLY A 156 -1.65 -2.74 -3.01
CA GLY A 156 -3.01 -3.16 -3.37
C GLY A 156 -3.82 -2.03 -3.99
N VAL A 157 -3.80 -0.84 -3.39
CA VAL A 157 -4.47 0.35 -3.92
C VAL A 157 -3.90 0.75 -5.29
N ILE A 158 -2.57 0.77 -5.45
CA ILE A 158 -1.93 1.08 -6.74
C ILE A 158 -2.37 0.08 -7.82
N LEU A 159 -2.26 -1.22 -7.54
CA LEU A 159 -2.60 -2.27 -8.49
C LEU A 159 -4.07 -2.22 -8.88
N GLN A 160 -4.98 -2.07 -7.92
CA GLN A 160 -6.42 -1.91 -8.20
C GLN A 160 -6.69 -0.69 -9.09
N SER A 161 -5.99 0.41 -8.84
CA SER A 161 -6.17 1.66 -9.60
C SER A 161 -5.69 1.54 -11.04
N LEU A 162 -4.64 0.75 -11.28
CA LEU A 162 -4.14 0.45 -12.62
C LEU A 162 -5.09 -0.43 -13.44
N THR A 163 -6.09 -1.08 -12.80
CA THR A 163 -7.17 -1.80 -13.49
C THR A 163 -8.32 -0.89 -13.93
N ILE A 164 -8.28 0.41 -13.61
CA ILE A 164 -9.27 1.39 -14.07
C ILE A 164 -8.81 1.94 -15.43
N PRO A 165 -9.67 1.91 -16.47
CA PRO A 165 -9.30 2.46 -17.77
C PRO A 165 -9.18 3.99 -17.69
N MET A 166 -8.06 4.55 -18.15
CA MET A 166 -7.86 6.00 -18.24
C MET A 166 -8.84 6.64 -19.22
N GLN A 167 -9.18 5.90 -20.29
CA GLN A 167 -10.07 6.37 -21.33
C GLN A 167 -10.99 5.25 -21.80
N ILE A 168 -12.25 5.58 -21.99
CA ILE A 168 -13.26 4.71 -22.61
C ILE A 168 -13.78 5.43 -23.84
N LEU A 169 -13.67 4.80 -25.00
CA LEU A 169 -14.25 5.25 -26.26
C LEU A 169 -15.31 4.25 -26.72
N CYS A 170 -16.48 4.76 -27.08
CA CYS A 170 -17.60 3.96 -27.53
C CYS A 170 -18.08 4.52 -28.86
N ASP A 171 -18.00 3.71 -29.92
CA ASP A 171 -18.37 4.07 -31.28
C ASP A 171 -19.51 3.18 -31.75
N PHE A 172 -20.67 3.78 -32.00
CA PHE A 172 -21.82 3.11 -32.60
C PHE A 172 -21.87 3.49 -34.06
N ASP A 173 -21.78 2.50 -34.96
CA ASP A 173 -21.80 2.71 -36.40
C ASP A 173 -22.92 1.87 -37.03
N LYS A 174 -23.90 2.57 -37.61
CA LYS A 174 -25.03 1.93 -38.30
C LYS A 174 -24.65 1.38 -39.67
N ILE A 175 -23.61 1.92 -40.31
CA ILE A 175 -23.17 1.48 -41.63
C ILE A 175 -22.54 0.09 -41.52
N SER A 176 -21.61 -0.09 -40.59
CA SER A 176 -21.05 -1.41 -40.29
C SER A 176 -22.01 -2.30 -39.47
N GLY A 177 -23.02 -1.70 -38.84
CA GLY A 177 -23.93 -2.41 -37.95
C GLY A 177 -23.28 -2.83 -36.62
N GLN A 178 -22.15 -2.23 -36.26
CA GLN A 178 -21.35 -2.60 -35.10
C GLN A 178 -21.27 -1.48 -34.05
N MET A 179 -21.07 -1.91 -32.81
CA MET A 179 -20.67 -1.10 -31.67
C MET A 179 -19.26 -1.52 -31.27
N THR A 180 -18.34 -0.56 -31.23
CA THR A 180 -16.96 -0.77 -30.77
C THR A 180 -16.77 -0.09 -29.43
N LEU A 181 -16.31 -0.84 -28.43
CA LEU A 181 -15.91 -0.35 -27.13
C LEU A 181 -14.40 -0.49 -26.98
N GLU A 182 -13.71 0.62 -26.90
CA GLU A 182 -12.27 0.70 -26.68
C GLU A 182 -12.00 1.18 -25.26
N LYS A 183 -11.18 0.44 -24.50
CA LYS A 183 -10.73 0.78 -23.16
C LYS A 183 -9.22 0.88 -23.15
N ARG A 184 -8.71 2.07 -22.83
CA ARG A 184 -7.27 2.33 -22.73
C ARG A 184 -6.84 2.36 -21.26
N TYR A 185 -5.85 1.56 -20.94
CA TYR A 185 -5.26 1.44 -19.60
C TYR A 185 -3.83 1.98 -19.61
N GLN A 186 -3.34 2.42 -18.45
CA GLN A 186 -2.01 3.00 -18.34
C GLN A 186 -0.89 2.00 -18.65
N LEU A 187 -1.01 0.76 -18.14
CA LEU A 187 0.04 -0.28 -18.26
C LEU A 187 -0.37 -1.48 -19.10
N PHE A 188 -1.67 -1.69 -19.36
CA PHE A 188 -2.17 -2.87 -20.09
C PHE A 188 -2.52 -2.58 -21.55
N GLY A 189 -2.22 -1.37 -22.04
CA GLY A 189 -2.51 -0.97 -23.42
C GLY A 189 -4.00 -0.74 -23.67
N THR A 190 -4.43 -1.05 -24.89
CA THR A 190 -5.80 -0.83 -25.36
C THR A 190 -6.52 -2.15 -25.59
N PHE A 191 -7.72 -2.29 -25.02
CA PHE A 191 -8.60 -3.42 -25.25
C PHE A 191 -9.83 -2.96 -26.03
N THR A 192 -10.05 -3.61 -27.16
CA THR A 192 -11.19 -3.32 -28.04
C THR A 192 -12.16 -4.49 -28.04
N THR A 193 -13.43 -4.21 -27.81
CA THR A 193 -14.53 -5.18 -27.89
C THR A 193 -15.51 -4.70 -28.95
N GLN A 194 -15.77 -5.54 -29.95
CA GLN A 194 -16.80 -5.28 -30.96
C GLN A 194 -18.04 -6.12 -30.65
N LYS A 195 -19.21 -5.52 -30.84
CA LYS A 195 -20.52 -6.16 -30.72
C LYS A 195 -21.44 -5.72 -31.83
N GLU A 196 -22.40 -6.55 -32.20
CA GLU A 196 -23.44 -6.10 -33.13
C GLU A 196 -24.31 -5.02 -32.50
N LEU A 197 -24.62 -3.99 -33.25
CA LEU A 197 -25.48 -2.88 -32.79
C LEU A 197 -26.90 -3.37 -32.46
N THR A 198 -27.37 -4.43 -33.11
CA THR A 198 -28.64 -5.13 -32.82
C THR A 198 -28.67 -5.77 -31.43
N SER A 199 -27.50 -6.12 -30.87
CA SER A 199 -27.41 -6.74 -29.54
C SER A 199 -27.60 -5.74 -28.39
N VAL A 200 -27.55 -4.44 -28.69
CA VAL A 200 -27.74 -3.36 -27.72
C VAL A 200 -29.23 -3.06 -27.59
N GLN A 201 -29.81 -3.33 -26.42
CA GLN A 201 -31.23 -3.08 -26.17
C GLN A 201 -31.48 -1.59 -25.89
N GLN A 202 -30.77 -1.04 -24.91
CA GLN A 202 -30.90 0.36 -24.49
C GLN A 202 -29.74 0.76 -23.56
N ALA A 203 -29.55 2.06 -23.40
CA ALA A 203 -28.75 2.64 -22.33
C ALA A 203 -29.63 3.00 -21.12
N GLN A 204 -29.07 2.88 -19.92
CA GLN A 204 -29.72 3.25 -18.66
C GLN A 204 -28.75 3.98 -17.72
N VAL A 205 -29.33 4.82 -16.86
CA VAL A 205 -28.59 5.42 -15.73
C VAL A 205 -28.73 4.47 -14.54
N ILE A 206 -27.61 3.94 -14.06
CA ILE A 206 -27.57 3.08 -12.88
C ILE A 206 -27.21 3.92 -11.66
N HIS A 207 -27.95 3.68 -10.58
CA HIS A 207 -27.71 4.27 -9.28
C HIS A 207 -26.85 3.33 -8.44
N ILE A 208 -25.70 3.80 -7.96
CA ILE A 208 -24.85 3.09 -7.01
C ILE A 208 -25.25 3.53 -5.60
N PRO A 209 -25.93 2.68 -4.81
CA PRO A 209 -26.39 3.04 -3.49
C PRO A 209 -25.20 3.15 -2.52
N ILE A 210 -24.99 4.35 -1.98
CA ILE A 210 -24.04 4.59 -0.90
C ILE A 210 -24.85 5.04 0.32
N LYS A 211 -24.97 4.18 1.34
CA LYS A 211 -25.87 4.37 2.50
C LYS A 211 -25.74 5.71 3.24
N THR A 212 -24.60 6.39 3.12
CA THR A 212 -24.27 7.58 3.93
C THR A 212 -23.85 8.80 3.11
N ARG A 213 -23.98 8.79 1.77
CA ARG A 213 -23.51 9.88 0.91
C ARG A 213 -24.43 10.13 -0.29
N ILE A 214 -24.23 11.29 -0.92
CA ILE A 214 -24.82 11.62 -2.23
C ILE A 214 -24.55 10.45 -3.19
N PRO A 215 -25.59 9.93 -3.87
CA PRO A 215 -25.47 8.77 -4.71
C PRO A 215 -24.61 9.02 -5.93
N TRP A 216 -23.99 7.95 -6.41
CA TRP A 216 -23.18 7.96 -7.61
C TRP A 216 -23.97 7.32 -8.75
N TYR A 217 -23.77 7.83 -9.97
CA TYR A 217 -24.48 7.42 -11.16
C TYR A 217 -23.50 7.01 -12.24
N LEU A 218 -23.85 6.01 -13.04
CA LEU A 218 -23.09 5.64 -14.24
C LEU A 218 -24.03 5.34 -15.41
N VAL A 219 -23.48 5.38 -16.62
CA VAL A 219 -24.16 4.97 -17.84
C VAL A 219 -23.83 3.51 -18.11
N GLN A 220 -24.87 2.69 -18.27
CA GLN A 220 -24.77 1.26 -18.58
C GLN A 220 -25.54 0.96 -19.86
N LEU A 221 -24.97 0.11 -20.72
CA LEU A 221 -25.68 -0.51 -21.83
C LEU A 221 -26.24 -1.86 -21.40
N GLU A 222 -27.54 -2.02 -21.56
CA GLU A 222 -28.23 -3.30 -21.49
C GLU A 222 -28.14 -3.99 -22.84
N LEU A 223 -27.74 -5.27 -22.82
CA LEU A 223 -27.60 -6.11 -24.00
C LEU A 223 -28.68 -7.20 -23.97
N ILE A 224 -29.18 -7.60 -25.14
CA ILE A 224 -30.30 -8.56 -25.26
C ILE A 224 -29.94 -9.94 -24.66
N SER A 225 -28.71 -10.41 -24.91
CA SER A 225 -28.29 -11.77 -24.52
C SER A 225 -26.90 -11.80 -23.86
N ALA A 226 -26.50 -10.72 -23.18
CA ALA A 226 -25.18 -10.64 -22.56
C ALA A 226 -25.16 -9.77 -21.30
N LYS A 227 -24.07 -9.88 -20.54
CA LYS A 227 -23.86 -9.03 -19.36
C LYS A 227 -23.85 -7.55 -19.76
N PRO A 228 -24.47 -6.68 -18.96
CA PRO A 228 -24.46 -5.24 -19.22
C PRO A 228 -23.04 -4.68 -19.24
N ILE A 229 -22.86 -3.59 -19.98
CA ILE A 229 -21.56 -2.93 -20.14
C ILE A 229 -21.64 -1.53 -19.55
N SER A 230 -20.83 -1.26 -18.52
CA SER A 230 -20.63 0.11 -18.03
C SER A 230 -19.82 0.92 -19.05
N LEU A 231 -20.38 2.06 -19.46
CA LEU A 231 -19.73 2.97 -20.41
C LEU A 231 -18.98 4.09 -19.73
N SER A 232 -19.43 4.55 -18.56
CA SER A 232 -18.83 5.70 -17.90
C SER A 232 -18.28 5.37 -16.51
N ALA A 233 -17.27 6.14 -16.11
CA ALA A 233 -16.90 6.26 -14.71
C ALA A 233 -18.10 6.74 -13.88
N PRO A 234 -18.20 6.34 -12.60
CA PRO A 234 -19.20 6.89 -11.69
C PRO A 234 -19.07 8.42 -11.52
N THR A 235 -20.20 9.13 -11.57
CA THR A 235 -20.28 10.59 -11.38
C THR A 235 -21.42 10.96 -10.43
N ARG A 236 -21.34 12.14 -9.82
CA ARG A 236 -22.45 12.69 -9.01
C ARG A 236 -23.56 13.31 -9.85
N SER A 237 -23.31 13.61 -11.13
CA SER A 237 -24.29 14.28 -11.99
C SER A 237 -25.21 13.29 -12.70
N ARG A 238 -26.39 13.06 -12.12
CA ARG A 238 -27.44 12.26 -12.78
C ARG A 238 -27.85 12.87 -14.13
N GLN A 239 -27.96 14.19 -14.19
CA GLN A 239 -28.39 14.90 -15.39
C GLN A 239 -27.45 14.66 -16.57
N GLN A 240 -26.12 14.70 -16.34
CA GLN A 240 -25.14 14.39 -17.39
C GLN A 240 -25.29 12.94 -17.87
N CYS A 241 -25.43 11.96 -16.96
CA CYS A 241 -25.66 10.57 -17.36
C CYS A 241 -26.96 10.42 -18.17
N GLN A 242 -28.03 11.13 -17.78
CA GLN A 242 -29.30 11.06 -18.47
C GLN A 242 -29.24 11.64 -19.89
N ILE A 243 -28.49 12.72 -20.11
CA ILE A 243 -28.27 13.29 -21.45
C ILE A 243 -27.59 12.26 -22.36
N ILE A 244 -26.55 11.59 -21.86
CA ILE A 244 -25.84 10.56 -22.62
C ILE A 244 -26.77 9.37 -22.92
N VAL A 245 -27.51 8.88 -21.93
CA VAL A 245 -28.48 7.79 -22.10
C VAL A 245 -29.53 8.13 -23.15
N ASN A 246 -30.13 9.32 -23.07
CA ASN A 246 -31.13 9.78 -24.03
C ASN A 246 -30.55 9.85 -25.45
N THR A 247 -29.32 10.35 -25.58
CA THR A 247 -28.62 10.45 -26.88
C THR A 247 -28.39 9.06 -27.49
N ILE A 248 -27.91 8.10 -26.70
CA ILE A 248 -27.73 6.71 -27.15
C ILE A 248 -29.07 6.12 -27.57
N ASN A 249 -30.10 6.22 -26.72
CA ASN A 249 -31.40 5.61 -27.00
C ASN A 249 -32.07 6.22 -28.24
N GLN A 250 -31.97 7.54 -28.44
CA GLN A 250 -32.44 8.19 -29.66
C GLN A 250 -31.70 7.68 -30.90
N PHE A 251 -30.37 7.56 -30.83
CA PHE A 251 -29.57 7.03 -31.93
C PHE A 251 -29.96 5.59 -32.31
N LEU A 252 -30.19 4.73 -31.29
CA LEU A 252 -30.63 3.35 -31.47
C LEU A 252 -32.05 3.25 -32.05
N TYR A 253 -32.99 4.10 -31.61
CA TYR A 253 -34.38 4.06 -32.09
C TYR A 253 -34.51 4.47 -33.57
N LEU A 254 -33.64 5.37 -34.04
CA LEU A 254 -33.51 5.76 -35.46
C LEU A 254 -32.97 4.64 -36.37
N LYS A 255 -32.95 3.38 -35.92
CA LYS A 255 -32.67 2.18 -36.72
C LYS A 255 -33.96 1.40 -37.06
N GLY A 256 -35.07 1.69 -36.39
CA GLY A 256 -36.36 0.99 -36.53
C GLY A 256 -37.34 1.62 -37.52
N LYS A 257 -36.90 2.55 -38.36
CA LYS A 257 -37.65 3.08 -39.52
C LYS A 257 -36.76 2.95 -40.74
#